data_AF-A0A9X7YFS8-F1
#
_entry.id   AF-A0A9X7YFS8-F1
#
_cell.length_a   1.000
_cell.length_b   1.000
_cell.length_c   1.000
_cell.angle_alpha   90.00
_cell.angle_beta   90.00
_cell.angle_gamma   90.00
#
_symmetry.space_group_name_H-M   'P 1'
#
loop_
_entity.id
_entity.type
_entity.pdbx_description
1 polymer ?
#
loop_
_entity_poly.entity_id
_entity_poly.type
_entity_poly.pdbx_seq_one_letter_code
_entity_poly.pdbx_strand_id
1 'polypeptide(L)'
;MTTTTRAYRIDVEFFSGGDLFASDTISFHIEDGADVWIAAYLAAEASTYFNLRIPDLSYSFSFVPSFPDDPAPTSPAGGLKPVCRDCGCDMLARDSSARWDVQRQAWAISDVYDCTFCDLCNAESDDLARWVPENDLTPFDRFAAALADALSSPELAFDSMFHLFCVDHALAHTVEDARTEWIEAVTQRSSANGVDRLHGREGDHA
;
A
#
# COMPACT_ATOMS: atom_id res chain seq x y z
N MET A 1 41.79 11.69 -3.36
CA MET A 1 40.59 10.95 -2.93
C MET A 1 39.65 10.94 -4.11
N THR A 2 39.38 9.78 -4.69
CA THR A 2 38.41 9.63 -5.79
C THR A 2 37.03 9.59 -5.17
N THR A 3 36.23 10.64 -5.38
CA THR A 3 34.82 10.67 -5.00
C THR A 3 34.09 9.63 -5.86
N THR A 4 33.53 8.61 -5.24
CA THR A 4 32.68 7.63 -5.95
C THR A 4 31.34 8.31 -6.21
N THR A 5 30.87 8.27 -7.46
CA THR A 5 29.53 8.77 -7.82
C THR A 5 28.62 7.61 -8.18
N ARG A 6 27.33 7.74 -7.84
CA ARG A 6 26.28 6.78 -8.18
C ARG A 6 25.30 7.42 -9.17
N ALA A 7 24.95 6.69 -10.22
CA ALA A 7 23.97 7.11 -11.20
C ALA A 7 22.55 6.75 -10.73
N TYR A 8 21.62 7.67 -10.95
CA TYR A 8 20.19 7.51 -10.71
C TYR A 8 19.39 7.94 -11.93
N ARG A 9 18.18 7.41 -12.04
CA ARG A 9 17.22 7.76 -13.05
C ARG A 9 15.85 7.96 -12.42
N ILE A 10 15.15 8.99 -12.85
CA ILE A 10 13.77 9.28 -12.46
C ILE A 10 12.89 9.43 -13.70
N ASP A 11 11.65 8.96 -13.61
CA ASP A 11 10.59 9.32 -14.54
C ASP A 11 9.78 10.45 -13.88
N VAL A 12 9.66 11.57 -14.57
CA VAL A 12 9.01 12.80 -14.10
C VAL A 12 7.77 13.08 -14.94
N GLU A 13 6.68 13.42 -14.28
CA GLU A 13 5.42 13.84 -14.90
C GLU A 13 5.14 15.29 -14.51
N PHE A 14 4.85 16.15 -15.49
CA PHE A 14 4.58 17.57 -15.30
C PHE A 14 3.11 17.90 -15.60
N PHE A 15 2.48 18.64 -14.70
CA PHE A 15 1.06 18.95 -14.73
C PHE A 15 0.80 20.46 -14.74
N SER A 16 -0.32 20.88 -15.33
CA SER A 16 -0.81 22.26 -15.33
C SER A 16 -2.28 22.23 -14.95
N GLY A 17 -2.64 22.74 -13.77
CA GLY A 17 -4.03 22.68 -13.31
C GLY A 17 -4.57 21.26 -13.11
N GLY A 18 -3.68 20.29 -12.87
CA GLY A 18 -3.99 18.87 -12.70
C GLY A 18 -3.86 18.01 -13.97
N ASP A 19 -3.78 18.62 -15.15
CA ASP A 19 -3.63 17.89 -16.41
C ASP A 19 -2.16 17.62 -16.76
N LEU A 20 -1.83 16.36 -17.07
CA LEU A 20 -0.51 15.97 -17.55
C LEU A 20 -0.24 16.61 -18.92
N PHE A 21 0.82 17.41 -19.03
CA PHE A 21 1.19 18.05 -20.31
C PHE A 21 2.56 17.58 -20.85
N ALA A 22 3.41 17.03 -20.00
CA ALA A 22 4.71 16.48 -20.40
C ALA A 22 5.18 15.40 -19.42
N SER A 23 6.00 14.49 -19.92
CA SER A 23 6.78 13.56 -19.11
C SER A 23 8.21 13.48 -19.63
N ASP A 24 9.14 13.16 -18.73
CA ASP A 24 10.56 13.10 -19.04
C ASP A 24 11.27 12.02 -18.21
N THR A 25 12.34 11.45 -18.74
CA THR A 25 13.20 10.50 -18.03
C THR A 25 14.56 11.13 -17.83
N ILE A 26 14.89 11.47 -16.58
CA ILE A 26 16.08 12.25 -16.25
C ILE A 26 17.10 11.36 -15.57
N SER A 27 18.34 11.37 -16.06
CA SER A 27 19.47 10.68 -15.45
C SER A 27 20.43 11.67 -14.81
N PHE A 28 20.85 11.40 -13.57
CA PHE A 28 21.79 12.25 -12.84
C PHE A 28 22.76 11.42 -12.01
N HIS A 29 23.87 12.03 -11.61
CA HIS A 29 24.90 11.39 -10.78
C HIS A 29 25.00 12.16 -9.46
N ILE A 30 25.10 11.43 -8.36
CA ILE A 30 25.33 12.00 -7.04
C ILE A 30 26.64 11.49 -6.46
N GLU A 31 27.31 12.31 -5.66
CA GLU A 31 28.44 11.86 -4.84
C GLU A 31 27.94 10.93 -3.73
N ASP A 32 28.76 9.96 -3.35
CA ASP A 32 28.44 9.04 -2.26
C ASP A 32 28.20 9.81 -0.94
N GLY A 33 27.05 9.54 -0.30
CA GLY A 33 26.58 10.27 0.89
C GLY A 33 25.78 11.55 0.63
N ALA A 34 25.63 12.00 -0.63
CA ALA A 34 24.72 13.10 -0.97
C ALA A 34 23.25 12.65 -0.93
N ASP A 35 22.34 13.60 -0.64
CA ASP A 35 20.90 13.33 -0.61
C ASP A 35 20.34 13.16 -2.02
N VAL A 36 19.97 11.92 -2.35
CA VAL A 36 19.44 11.54 -3.66
C VAL A 36 18.12 12.22 -4.00
N TRP A 37 17.28 12.54 -3.01
CA TRP A 37 16.00 13.20 -3.24
C TRP A 37 16.20 14.67 -3.56
N ILE A 38 17.09 15.36 -2.83
CA ILE A 38 17.46 16.74 -3.18
C ILE A 38 18.01 16.78 -4.61
N ALA A 39 18.88 15.84 -4.98
CA ALA A 39 19.38 15.75 -6.35
C ALA A 39 18.28 15.46 -7.39
N ALA A 40 17.30 14.60 -7.06
CA ALA A 40 16.16 14.31 -7.93
C ALA A 40 15.25 15.53 -8.14
N TYR A 41 14.92 16.27 -7.06
CA TYR A 41 14.16 17.52 -7.16
C TYR A 41 14.90 18.54 -8.03
N LEU A 42 16.19 18.77 -7.78
CA LEU A 42 17.00 19.67 -8.59
C LEU A 42 17.08 19.24 -10.06
N ALA A 43 17.14 17.93 -10.33
CA ALA A 43 17.14 17.39 -11.69
C ALA A 43 15.80 17.60 -12.39
N ALA A 44 14.67 17.35 -11.71
CA ALA A 44 13.33 17.60 -12.23
C ALA A 44 13.09 19.10 -12.51
N GLU A 45 13.51 19.97 -11.60
CA GLU A 45 13.38 21.43 -11.72
C GLU A 45 14.32 22.04 -12.77
N ALA A 46 15.38 21.33 -13.14
CA ALA A 46 16.26 21.70 -14.25
C ALA A 46 15.70 21.27 -15.62
N SER A 47 14.62 20.48 -15.67
CA SER A 47 14.00 20.08 -16.94
C SER A 47 13.42 21.29 -17.67
N THR A 48 13.41 21.24 -19.01
CA THR A 48 12.80 22.28 -19.84
C THR A 48 11.29 22.42 -19.62
N TYR A 49 10.66 21.38 -19.06
CA TYR A 49 9.23 21.38 -18.74
C TYR A 49 8.93 22.02 -17.38
N PHE A 50 9.92 22.18 -16.50
CA PHE A 50 9.77 22.94 -15.27
C PHE A 50 9.90 24.44 -15.55
N ASN A 51 8.76 25.09 -15.78
CA ASN A 51 8.72 26.51 -16.12
C ASN A 51 7.64 27.22 -15.29
N LEU A 52 8.07 28.09 -14.37
CA LEU A 52 7.19 28.84 -13.45
C LEU A 52 6.16 29.76 -14.14
N ARG A 53 6.21 29.91 -15.48
CA ARG A 53 5.18 30.61 -16.27
C ARG A 53 3.97 29.73 -16.58
N ILE A 54 4.07 28.41 -16.40
CA ILE A 54 2.98 27.46 -16.58
C ILE A 54 2.01 27.63 -15.39
N PRO A 55 0.72 27.91 -15.63
CA PRO A 55 -0.27 28.07 -14.57
C PRO A 55 -0.44 26.81 -13.73
N ASP A 56 -0.52 26.94 -12.40
CA ASP A 56 -0.66 25.81 -11.45
C ASP A 56 0.28 24.63 -11.80
N LEU A 57 1.55 24.96 -12.10
CA LEU A 57 2.57 23.96 -12.37
C LEU A 57 2.78 23.07 -11.15
N SER A 58 2.64 21.78 -11.34
CA SER A 58 3.09 20.75 -10.39
C SER A 58 3.82 19.64 -11.13
N TYR A 59 4.55 18.81 -10.39
CA TYR A 59 5.21 17.64 -10.94
C TYR A 59 5.28 16.53 -9.89
N SER A 60 5.35 15.30 -10.37
CA SER A 60 5.67 14.11 -9.57
C SER A 60 6.84 13.40 -10.24
N PHE A 61 7.58 12.60 -9.46
CA PHE A 61 8.56 11.70 -10.05
C PHE A 61 8.66 10.40 -9.27
N SER A 62 9.13 9.37 -9.96
CA SER A 62 9.46 8.07 -9.37
C SER A 62 10.88 7.68 -9.75
N PHE A 63 11.56 7.00 -8.84
CA PHE A 63 12.88 6.44 -9.14
C PHE A 63 12.73 5.20 -10.02
N VAL A 64 13.45 5.19 -11.13
CA VAL A 64 13.51 4.03 -12.01
C VAL A 64 14.61 3.11 -11.47
N PRO A 65 14.27 1.89 -10.99
CA PRO A 65 15.25 0.95 -10.49
C PRO A 65 16.28 0.63 -11.57
N SER A 66 17.56 0.52 -11.18
CA SER A 66 18.60 0.03 -12.11
C SER A 66 18.46 -1.48 -12.32
N PHE A 67 17.97 -2.19 -11.29
CA PHE A 67 17.66 -3.61 -11.31
C PHE A 67 16.29 -3.85 -10.66
N PRO A 68 15.57 -4.94 -11.01
CA PRO A 68 14.22 -5.22 -10.49
C PRO A 68 14.13 -5.27 -8.96
N ASP A 69 15.21 -5.66 -8.28
CA ASP A 69 15.27 -5.83 -6.83
C ASP A 69 15.93 -4.65 -6.10
N ASP A 70 16.31 -3.57 -6.80
CA ASP A 70 16.86 -2.39 -6.15
C ASP A 70 15.72 -1.60 -5.49
N PRO A 71 15.72 -1.43 -4.16
CA PRO A 71 14.69 -0.63 -3.51
C PRO A 71 14.83 0.83 -3.95
N ALA A 72 13.68 1.45 -4.27
CA ALA A 72 13.64 2.88 -4.48
C ALA A 72 14.15 3.59 -3.21
N PRO A 73 14.85 4.73 -3.35
CA PRO A 73 15.20 5.56 -2.21
C PRO A 73 13.97 5.89 -1.36
N THR A 74 14.06 5.76 -0.04
CA THR A 74 12.98 6.15 0.88
C THR A 74 12.82 7.67 0.87
N SER A 75 11.59 8.17 0.71
CA SER A 75 11.30 9.61 0.69
C SER A 75 11.67 10.30 2.02
N PRO A 76 12.40 11.43 2.00
CA PRO A 76 12.81 12.15 3.20
C PRO A 76 11.67 12.98 3.80
N ALA A 77 10.59 13.24 3.04
CA ALA A 77 9.42 13.96 3.52
C ALA A 77 8.59 13.14 4.54
N GLY A 78 8.94 11.86 4.73
CA GLY A 78 8.10 10.88 5.40
C GLY A 78 6.93 10.49 4.50
N GLY A 79 6.59 9.21 4.45
CA GLY A 79 5.38 8.79 3.77
C GLY A 79 4.14 9.33 4.49
N LEU A 80 3.09 9.58 3.72
CA LEU A 80 1.74 9.74 4.24
C LEU A 80 0.92 8.54 3.78
N LYS A 81 -0.01 8.09 4.62
CA LYS A 81 -1.02 7.11 4.24
C LYS A 81 -2.43 7.67 4.42
N PRO A 82 -3.39 7.30 3.56
CA PRO A 82 -4.78 7.67 3.75
C PRO A 82 -5.41 6.75 4.79
N VAL A 83 -6.13 7.31 5.75
CA VAL A 83 -6.97 6.59 6.71
C VAL A 83 -8.42 7.07 6.61
N CYS A 84 -9.36 6.17 6.86
CA CYS A 84 -10.78 6.49 6.92
C CYS A 84 -11.02 7.55 8.00
N ARG A 85 -11.70 8.64 7.64
CA ARG A 85 -12.14 9.69 8.57
C ARG A 85 -13.01 9.12 9.70
N ASP A 86 -13.82 8.11 9.40
CA ASP A 86 -14.87 7.64 10.30
C ASP A 86 -14.37 6.56 11.27
N CYS A 87 -13.59 5.57 10.80
CA CYS A 87 -13.07 4.49 11.66
C CYS A 87 -11.55 4.53 11.89
N GLY A 88 -10.79 5.29 11.10
CA GLY A 88 -9.35 5.45 11.24
C GLY A 88 -8.47 4.33 10.66
N CYS A 89 -9.03 3.29 10.02
CA CYS A 89 -8.22 2.28 9.32
C CYS A 89 -7.69 2.80 7.98
N ASP A 90 -6.64 2.19 7.46
CA ASP A 90 -6.02 2.49 6.15
C ASP A 90 -6.50 1.58 5.01
N MET A 91 -7.49 0.71 5.27
CA MET A 91 -8.17 -0.10 4.26
C MET A 91 -9.17 0.73 3.44
N LEU A 92 -8.66 1.71 2.68
CA LEU A 92 -9.43 2.54 1.76
C LEU A 92 -9.25 2.06 0.32
N ALA A 93 -10.37 1.91 -0.38
CA ALA A 93 -10.45 1.57 -1.79
C ALA A 93 -11.03 2.74 -2.59
N ARG A 94 -10.70 2.79 -3.88
CA ARG A 94 -11.31 3.70 -4.86
C ARG A 94 -11.71 2.93 -6.10
N ASP A 95 -12.86 3.29 -6.64
CA ASP A 95 -13.30 2.77 -7.92
C ASP A 95 -12.48 3.35 -9.07
N SER A 96 -12.20 2.52 -10.07
CA SER A 96 -11.47 2.95 -11.26
C SER A 96 -12.03 2.31 -12.51
N SER A 97 -11.87 3.02 -13.64
CA SER A 97 -12.19 2.49 -14.97
C SER A 97 -10.92 1.94 -15.62
N ALA A 98 -10.92 0.66 -15.97
CA ALA A 98 -9.88 0.07 -16.82
C ALA A 98 -10.32 0.02 -18.29
N ARG A 99 -9.44 0.38 -19.22
CA ARG A 99 -9.66 0.25 -20.67
C ARG A 99 -8.63 -0.71 -21.27
N TRP A 100 -9.07 -1.47 -22.28
CA TRP A 100 -8.18 -2.36 -23.02
C TRP A 100 -7.25 -1.53 -23.90
N ASP A 101 -5.95 -1.60 -23.63
CA ASP A 101 -4.91 -1.00 -24.46
C ASP A 101 -4.57 -1.99 -25.59
N VAL A 102 -4.99 -1.66 -26.82
CA VAL A 102 -4.76 -2.51 -28.00
C VAL A 102 -3.27 -2.64 -28.35
N GLN A 103 -2.45 -1.63 -28.05
CA GLN A 103 -1.02 -1.70 -28.35
C GLN A 103 -0.28 -2.57 -27.32
N ARG A 104 -0.62 -2.39 -26.04
CA ARG A 104 0.00 -3.15 -24.94
C ARG A 104 -0.63 -4.52 -24.73
N GLN A 105 -1.80 -4.80 -25.34
CA GLN A 105 -2.59 -6.02 -25.15
C GLN A 105 -2.83 -6.31 -23.66
N ALA A 106 -3.20 -5.27 -22.92
CA ALA A 106 -3.40 -5.32 -21.47
C ALA A 106 -4.51 -4.36 -21.03
N TRP A 107 -5.13 -4.64 -19.89
CA TRP A 107 -5.99 -3.68 -19.20
C TRP A 107 -5.13 -2.59 -18.55
N ALA A 108 -5.47 -1.32 -18.79
CA ALA A 108 -4.82 -0.18 -18.17
C ALA A 108 -5.86 0.67 -17.44
N ILE A 109 -5.53 1.14 -16.23
CA ILE A 109 -6.36 2.13 -15.52
C ILE A 109 -6.39 3.38 -16.38
N SER A 110 -7.60 3.85 -16.65
CA SER A 110 -7.86 4.99 -17.52
C SER A 110 -8.47 6.17 -16.80
N ASP A 111 -9.06 5.93 -15.63
CA ASP A 111 -9.60 6.94 -14.74
C ASP A 111 -9.77 6.36 -13.33
N VAL A 112 -9.71 7.21 -12.30
CA VAL A 112 -9.99 6.86 -10.90
C VAL A 112 -11.08 7.81 -10.43
N TYR A 113 -12.20 7.25 -9.98
CA TYR A 113 -13.33 8.04 -9.51
C TYR A 113 -13.04 8.63 -8.12
N ASP A 114 -13.73 9.72 -7.81
CA ASP A 114 -13.62 10.45 -6.54
C ASP A 114 -14.20 9.68 -5.35
N CYS A 115 -15.12 8.75 -5.60
CA CYS A 115 -15.70 7.95 -4.55
C CYS A 115 -14.65 7.05 -3.87
N THR A 116 -14.48 7.27 -2.56
CA THR A 116 -13.61 6.47 -1.70
C THR A 116 -14.46 5.63 -0.76
N PHE A 117 -14.14 4.34 -0.68
CA PHE A 117 -14.83 3.36 0.16
C PHE A 117 -13.88 2.81 1.23
N CYS A 118 -14.40 2.50 2.41
CA CYS A 118 -13.64 1.89 3.50
C CYS A 118 -14.06 0.42 3.68
N ASP A 119 -13.13 -0.51 3.46
CA ASP A 119 -13.40 -1.95 3.54
C ASP A 119 -13.75 -2.42 4.96
N LEU A 120 -13.38 -1.64 5.99
CA LEU A 120 -13.65 -2.00 7.38
C LEU A 120 -15.02 -1.53 7.87
N CYS A 121 -15.34 -0.23 7.73
CA CYS A 121 -16.60 0.33 8.23
C CYS A 121 -17.68 0.48 7.16
N ASN A 122 -17.36 0.14 5.91
CA ASN A 122 -18.26 0.24 4.76
C ASN A 122 -18.77 1.69 4.52
N ALA A 123 -18.05 2.69 5.03
CA ALA A 123 -18.33 4.09 4.74
C ALA A 123 -17.89 4.42 3.30
N GLU A 124 -18.65 5.28 2.65
CA GLU A 124 -18.44 5.70 1.27
C GLU A 124 -18.59 7.22 1.18
N SER A 125 -17.59 7.92 0.66
CA SER A 125 -17.60 9.38 0.50
C SER A 125 -16.40 9.86 -0.32
N ASP A 126 -16.58 10.94 -1.08
CA ASP A 126 -15.47 11.60 -1.81
C ASP A 126 -14.39 12.16 -0.86
N ASP A 127 -14.80 12.56 0.35
CA ASP A 127 -13.94 13.14 1.40
C ASP A 127 -13.67 12.15 2.55
N LEU A 128 -13.68 10.84 2.27
CA LEU A 128 -13.47 9.81 3.30
C LEU A 128 -12.01 9.73 3.76
N ALA A 129 -11.06 10.11 2.92
CA ALA A 129 -9.63 9.99 3.20
C ALA A 129 -9.12 11.15 4.06
N ARG A 130 -8.48 10.81 5.18
CA ARG A 130 -7.65 11.70 5.98
C ARG A 130 -6.20 11.24 5.91
N TRP A 131 -5.28 12.15 5.67
CA TRP A 131 -3.86 11.82 5.57
C TRP A 131 -3.16 11.86 6.93
N VAL A 132 -2.40 10.83 7.25
CA VAL A 132 -1.58 10.71 8.46
C VAL A 132 -0.17 10.28 8.08
N PRO A 133 0.85 10.51 8.93
CA PRO A 133 2.17 9.90 8.75
C PRO A 133 2.07 8.39 8.52
N GLU A 134 2.85 7.86 7.58
CA GLU A 134 2.84 6.44 7.18
C GLU A 134 3.04 5.50 8.38
N ASN A 135 3.87 5.90 9.34
CA ASN A 135 4.20 5.12 10.52
C ASN A 135 3.15 5.21 11.66
N ASP A 136 2.06 5.97 11.47
CA ASP A 136 1.00 6.03 12.47
C ASP A 136 0.21 4.71 12.51
N LEU A 137 0.13 4.10 13.70
CA LEU A 137 -0.69 2.91 13.93
C LEU A 137 -2.18 3.26 13.89
N THR A 138 -2.91 2.58 13.02
CA THR A 138 -4.37 2.69 12.93
C THR A 138 -5.04 2.01 14.13
N PRO A 139 -6.32 2.29 14.42
CA PRO A 139 -7.08 1.53 15.40
C PRO A 139 -7.11 0.03 15.08
N PHE A 140 -7.17 -0.34 13.79
CA PHE A 140 -7.10 -1.72 13.34
C PHE A 140 -5.75 -2.37 13.68
N ASP A 141 -4.64 -1.69 13.41
CA ASP A 141 -3.28 -2.20 13.72
C ASP A 141 -3.14 -2.50 15.22
N ARG A 142 -3.67 -1.59 16.06
CA ARG A 142 -3.64 -1.75 17.52
C ARG A 142 -4.51 -2.94 17.97
N PHE A 143 -5.69 -3.11 17.37
CA PHE A 143 -6.58 -4.22 17.67
C PHE A 143 -5.93 -5.56 17.29
N ALA A 144 -5.43 -5.69 16.07
CA ALA A 144 -4.80 -6.92 15.59
C ALA A 144 -3.56 -7.29 16.41
N ALA A 145 -2.71 -6.31 16.73
CA ALA A 145 -1.54 -6.52 17.58
C ALA A 145 -1.92 -6.95 19.01
N ALA A 146 -2.92 -6.29 19.61
CA ALA A 146 -3.40 -6.64 20.95
C ALA A 146 -4.02 -8.05 21.00
N LEU A 147 -4.75 -8.45 19.95
CA LEU A 147 -5.31 -9.78 19.85
C LEU A 147 -4.23 -10.86 19.68
N ALA A 148 -3.23 -10.62 18.84
CA ALA A 148 -2.10 -11.54 18.69
C ALA A 148 -1.30 -11.71 20.01
N ASP A 149 -1.10 -10.62 20.75
CA ASP A 149 -0.48 -10.63 22.07
C ASP A 149 -1.32 -11.40 23.11
N ALA A 150 -2.63 -11.15 23.14
CA ALA A 150 -3.55 -11.86 24.03
C ALA A 150 -3.64 -13.38 23.73
N LEU A 151 -3.41 -13.76 22.47
CA LEU A 151 -3.26 -15.17 22.04
C LEU A 151 -1.85 -15.73 22.28
N SER A 152 -0.88 -14.89 22.66
CA SER A 152 0.53 -15.22 22.83
C SER A 152 1.16 -15.80 21.56
N SER A 153 0.71 -15.33 20.39
CA SER A 153 1.09 -15.81 19.06
C SER A 153 1.40 -14.63 18.13
N PRO A 154 2.56 -13.98 18.26
CA PRO A 154 2.94 -12.83 17.43
C PRO A 154 3.07 -13.19 15.94
N GLU A 155 3.32 -14.45 15.60
CA GLU A 155 3.37 -14.96 14.23
C GLU A 155 2.04 -14.80 13.46
N LEU A 156 0.91 -14.67 14.17
CA LEU A 156 -0.39 -14.44 13.56
C LEU A 156 -0.48 -13.10 12.82
N ALA A 157 0.42 -12.16 13.10
CA ALA A 157 0.52 -10.90 12.34
C ALA A 157 0.74 -11.10 10.83
N PHE A 158 1.25 -12.27 10.43
CA PHE A 158 1.47 -12.63 9.02
C PHE A 158 0.45 -13.62 8.46
N ASP A 159 -0.54 -14.04 9.26
CA ASP A 159 -1.56 -15.01 8.86
C ASP A 159 -2.77 -14.31 8.22
N SER A 160 -3.08 -14.67 6.97
CA SER A 160 -4.18 -14.04 6.22
C SER A 160 -5.56 -14.36 6.80
N MET A 161 -5.76 -15.54 7.40
CA MET A 161 -7.04 -15.89 8.02
C MET A 161 -7.26 -15.12 9.32
N PHE A 162 -6.19 -14.90 10.08
CA PHE A 162 -6.19 -14.05 11.25
C PHE A 162 -6.47 -12.59 10.88
N HIS A 163 -5.86 -12.10 9.81
CA HIS A 163 -6.14 -10.76 9.29
C HIS A 163 -7.62 -10.58 8.93
N LEU A 164 -8.20 -11.50 8.15
CA LEU A 164 -9.64 -11.46 7.81
C LEU A 164 -10.53 -11.53 9.05
N PHE A 165 -10.19 -12.39 10.01
CA PHE A 165 -10.90 -12.44 11.28
C PHE A 165 -10.85 -11.09 12.02
N CYS A 166 -9.69 -10.43 12.05
CA CYS A 166 -9.57 -9.11 12.65
C CYS A 166 -10.46 -8.08 11.93
N VAL A 167 -10.55 -8.12 10.60
CA VAL A 167 -11.42 -7.20 9.83
C VAL A 167 -12.88 -7.33 10.28
N ASP A 168 -13.38 -8.56 10.42
CA ASP A 168 -14.76 -8.81 10.84
C ASP A 168 -15.07 -8.36 12.29
N HIS A 169 -14.05 -8.30 13.16
CA HIS A 169 -14.26 -8.10 14.60
C HIS A 169 -13.83 -6.73 15.12
N ALA A 170 -12.90 -6.04 14.45
CA ALA A 170 -12.22 -4.85 14.99
C ALA A 170 -13.15 -3.68 15.35
N LEU A 171 -14.33 -3.58 14.71
CA LEU A 171 -15.29 -2.51 15.00
C LEU A 171 -16.33 -2.88 16.07
N ALA A 172 -16.58 -4.17 16.28
CA ALA A 172 -17.73 -4.65 17.04
C ALA A 172 -17.35 -5.38 18.34
N HIS A 173 -16.12 -5.88 18.44
CA HIS A 173 -15.70 -6.74 19.55
C HIS A 173 -14.55 -6.12 20.34
N THR A 174 -14.51 -6.45 21.63
CA THR A 174 -13.29 -6.23 22.42
C THR A 174 -12.24 -7.28 22.04
N VAL A 175 -10.98 -7.01 22.40
CA VAL A 175 -9.88 -7.97 22.18
C VAL A 175 -10.17 -9.31 22.87
N GLU A 176 -10.81 -9.31 24.05
CA GLU A 176 -11.07 -10.54 24.80
C GLU A 176 -12.23 -11.37 24.24
N ASP A 177 -13.26 -10.70 23.71
CA ASP A 177 -14.35 -11.38 23.00
C ASP A 177 -13.79 -12.03 21.73
N ALA A 178 -13.06 -11.26 20.92
CA ALA A 178 -12.42 -11.74 19.70
C ALA A 178 -11.41 -12.87 19.96
N ARG A 179 -10.67 -12.82 21.07
CA ARG A 179 -9.77 -13.89 21.50
C ARG A 179 -10.52 -15.19 21.76
N THR A 180 -11.63 -15.11 22.48
CA THR A 180 -12.46 -16.27 22.81
C THR A 180 -13.00 -16.90 21.53
N GLU A 181 -13.55 -16.09 20.62
CA GLU A 181 -14.10 -16.54 19.35
C GLU A 181 -13.04 -17.14 18.41
N TRP A 182 -11.83 -16.56 18.37
CA TRP A 182 -10.73 -17.13 17.60
C TRP A 182 -10.33 -18.53 18.07
N ILE A 183 -10.21 -18.73 19.38
CA ILE A 183 -9.84 -20.04 19.96
C ILE A 183 -10.90 -21.09 19.63
N GLU A 184 -12.18 -20.72 19.72
CA GLU A 184 -13.29 -21.59 19.35
C GLU A 184 -13.25 -21.96 17.86
N ALA A 185 -13.05 -20.98 16.98
CA ALA A 185 -12.97 -21.19 15.53
C ALA A 185 -11.81 -22.12 15.13
N VAL A 186 -10.62 -21.93 15.70
CA VAL A 186 -9.44 -22.78 15.44
C VAL A 186 -9.67 -24.22 15.93
N THR A 187 -10.30 -24.38 17.09
CA THR A 187 -10.62 -25.69 17.66
C THR A 187 -11.61 -26.47 16.79
N GLN A 188 -12.65 -25.78 16.28
CA GLN A 188 -13.63 -26.37 15.38
C GLN A 188 -13.01 -26.80 14.03
N ARG A 189 -12.16 -25.96 13.42
CA ARG A 189 -11.46 -26.31 12.17
C ARG A 189 -10.51 -27.50 12.35
N SER A 190 -9.81 -27.56 13.47
CA SER A 190 -8.93 -28.70 13.79
C SER A 190 -9.72 -30.00 13.94
N SER A 191 -10.92 -29.93 14.51
CA SER A 191 -11.83 -31.08 14.64
C SER A 191 -12.38 -31.53 13.28
N ALA A 192 -12.80 -30.59 12.42
CA ALA A 192 -13.29 -30.89 11.08
C ALA A 192 -12.22 -31.54 10.19
N ASN A 193 -10.99 -31.00 10.22
CA ASN A 193 -9.84 -31.58 9.48
C ASN A 193 -9.41 -32.95 10.03
N GLY A 194 -9.66 -33.22 11.31
CA GLY A 194 -9.43 -34.53 11.94
C GLY A 194 -10.43 -35.60 11.49
N VAL A 195 -11.70 -35.22 11.29
CA VAL A 195 -12.76 -36.11 10.80
C VAL A 195 -12.51 -36.49 9.33
N ASP A 196 -12.08 -35.54 8.50
CA ASP A 196 -11.80 -35.78 7.07
C ASP A 196 -10.62 -36.75 6.86
N ARG A 197 -9.60 -36.69 7.74
CA ARG A 197 -8.50 -37.67 7.77
C ARG A 197 -8.90 -39.06 8.26
N LEU A 198 -9.96 -39.16 9.07
CA LEU A 198 -10.48 -40.45 9.56
C LEU A 198 -11.39 -41.14 8.54
N HIS A 199 -12.10 -40.38 7.69
CA HIS A 199 -12.93 -40.93 6.61
C HIS A 199 -12.17 -41.24 5.31
N GLY A 200 -10.95 -40.73 5.12
CA GLY A 200 -10.11 -41.04 3.95
C GLY A 200 -9.35 -42.37 3.97
N ARG A 201 -9.64 -43.30 4.90
CA ARG A 201 -8.85 -44.53 5.10
C ARG A 201 -9.63 -45.85 5.01
N GLU A 202 -10.83 -45.85 4.43
CA GLU A 202 -11.53 -47.07 4.03
C GLU A 202 -11.97 -46.97 2.57
N GLY A 203 -11.21 -47.62 1.67
CA GLY A 203 -11.60 -47.80 0.28
C GLY A 203 -10.46 -48.21 -0.63
N ASP A 204 -10.55 -49.45 -1.12
CA ASP A 204 -9.91 -50.02 -2.31
C ASP A 204 -8.44 -50.44 -2.28
N HIS A 205 -8.22 -51.71 -1.92
CA HIS A 205 -7.49 -52.61 -2.81
C HIS A 205 -8.30 -53.90 -3.04
N ALA A 206 -8.74 -54.06 -4.29
CA ALA A 206 -9.10 -55.34 -4.89
C ALA A 206 -7.84 -56.19 -5.16
#